data_AF-A0A6J4V194-F1
#
_entry.id   AF-A0A6J4V194-F1
#
_cell.length_a   1.000
_cell.length_b   1.000
_cell.length_c   1.000
_cell.angle_alpha   90.00
_cell.angle_beta   90.00
_cell.angle_gamma   90.00
#
_symmetry.space_group_name_H-M   'P 1'
#
loop_
_entity.id
_entity.type
_entity.pdbx_description
1 polymer ?
#
loop_
_entity_poly.entity_id
_entity_poly.type
_entity_poly.pdbx_seq_one_letter_code
_entity_poly.pdbx_strand_id
1 'polypeptide(L)' 'MLLLQKIAETVGWTVVGVLLFYGGVRLYDFLDPIDYREEVKRGNVAAGILISAIIIALAAIVITVLVT' A
#
# COMPACT_ATOMS: atom_id res chain seq x y z
N MET A 1 15.26 -14.96 25.67
CA MET A 1 14.65 -13.62 25.80
C MET A 1 14.75 -12.80 24.50
N LEU A 2 15.95 -12.65 23.93
CA LEU A 2 16.20 -11.83 22.72
C LEU A 2 15.42 -12.24 21.45
N LEU A 3 15.21 -13.53 21.21
CA LEU A 3 14.53 -13.98 19.99
C LEU A 3 13.04 -13.59 19.97
N LEU A 4 12.34 -13.76 21.10
CA LEU A 4 10.91 -13.42 21.20
C LEU A 4 10.68 -11.92 21.02
N GLN A 5 11.57 -11.09 21.57
CA GLN A 5 11.53 -9.63 21.40
C GLN A 5 11.73 -9.23 19.93
N LYS A 6 12.73 -9.79 19.24
CA LYS A 6 12.97 -9.50 17.81
C LYS A 6 11.80 -9.93 16.92
N ILE A 7 11.18 -11.08 17.21
CA ILE A 7 10.00 -11.54 16.48
C ILE A 7 8.83 -10.58 16.73
N ALA A 8 8.59 -10.18 17.97
CA ALA A 8 7.51 -9.25 18.31
C ALA A 8 7.70 -7.89 17.62
N GLU A 9 8.92 -7.35 17.58
CA GLU A 9 9.26 -6.12 16.86
C GLU A 9 9.00 -6.25 15.36
N THR A 10 9.45 -7.34 14.74
CA THR A 10 9.26 -7.59 13.30
C THR A 10 7.78 -7.70 12.94
N VAL A 11 7.01 -8.43 13.75
CA VAL A 11 5.55 -8.56 13.56
C VAL A 11 4.87 -7.20 13.76
N GLY A 12 5.25 -6.44 14.79
CA GLY A 12 4.71 -5.11 15.05
C GLY A 12 4.88 -4.18 13.85
N TRP A 13 6.10 -4.09 13.32
CA TRP A 13 6.40 -3.26 12.15
C TRP A 13 5.72 -3.74 10.87
N THR A 14 5.58 -5.06 10.71
CA THR A 14 4.83 -5.63 9.58
C THR A 14 3.36 -5.20 9.62
N VAL A 15 2.73 -5.26 10.80
CA VAL A 15 1.34 -4.82 10.98
C VAL A 15 1.20 -3.33 10.66
N VAL A 16 2.11 -2.49 11.16
CA VAL A 16 2.11 -1.05 10.86
C VAL A 16 2.24 -0.80 9.34
N GLY A 17 3.17 -1.49 8.68
CA GLY A 17 3.36 -1.36 7.22
C GLY A 17 2.11 -1.75 6.43
N VAL A 18 1.47 -2.88 6.79
CA VAL A 18 0.23 -3.33 6.13
C VAL A 18 -0.90 -2.32 6.33
N LEU A 19 -1.07 -1.78 7.53
CA LEU A 19 -2.11 -0.79 7.83
C LEU A 19 -1.89 0.52 7.05
N LEU A 20 -0.65 1.02 7.00
CA LEU A 20 -0.31 2.22 6.24
C LEU A 20 -0.55 2.02 4.74
N PHE A 21 -0.15 0.87 4.20
CA PHE A 21 -0.31 0.58 2.78
C PHE A 21 -1.79 0.46 2.39
N TYR A 22 -2.55 -0.34 3.14
CA TYR A 22 -3.98 -0.51 2.92
C TYR A 22 -4.74 0.82 3.09
N GLY A 23 -4.41 1.56 4.16
CA GLY A 23 -4.98 2.88 4.43
C GLY A 23 -4.68 3.87 3.30
N GLY A 24 -3.46 3.87 2.76
CA GLY A 24 -3.08 4.73 1.65
C GLY A 24 -3.82 4.41 0.35
N VAL A 25 -3.97 3.13 0.00
CA VAL A 25 -4.80 2.72 -1.16
C VAL A 25 -6.25 3.13 -0.95
N ARG A 26 -6.82 2.90 0.25
CA ARG A 26 -8.20 3.32 0.52
C ARG A 26 -8.41 4.81 0.57
N LEU A 27 -7.41 5.56 1.01
CA LEU A 27 -7.45 7.02 0.92
C LEU A 27 -7.45 7.47 -0.54
N TYR A 28 -6.63 6.85 -1.40
CA TYR A 28 -6.64 7.14 -2.83
C TYR A 28 -8.02 6.86 -3.45
N ASP A 29 -8.58 5.68 -3.23
CA ASP A 29 -9.91 5.29 -3.71
C ASP A 29 -11.04 6.20 -3.16
N PHE A 30 -10.82 6.84 -2.01
CA PHE A 30 -11.77 7.79 -1.42
C PHE A 30 -11.64 9.19 -2.04
N LEU A 31 -10.43 9.60 -2.39
CA LEU A 31 -10.15 10.93 -2.96
C LEU A 31 -10.51 11.00 -4.45
N ASP A 32 -10.28 9.91 -5.18
CA ASP A 32 -10.57 9.84 -6.61
C ASP A 32 -11.95 9.21 -6.87
N PRO A 33 -12.87 9.89 -7.55
CA PRO A 33 -14.20 9.35 -7.83
C PRO A 33 -14.19 8.21 -8.86
N ILE A 34 -13.08 7.94 -9.55
CA ILE A 34 -12.98 6.91 -10.59
C ILE A 34 -12.83 5.52 -9.98
N ASP A 35 -13.71 4.58 -10.36
CA ASP A 35 -13.52 3.16 -10.03
C ASP A 35 -12.51 2.52 -10.99
N TYR A 36 -11.23 2.61 -10.63
CA TYR A 36 -10.13 2.02 -11.39
C TYR A 36 -10.23 0.50 -11.52
N ARG A 37 -10.90 -0.19 -10.58
CA ARG A 37 -11.04 -1.66 -10.64
C ARG A 37 -12.00 -2.05 -11.74
N GLU A 38 -13.14 -1.35 -11.85
CA GLU A 38 -14.07 -1.53 -12.97
C GLU A 38 -13.43 -1.11 -14.29
N GLU A 39 -12.69 -0.02 -14.33
CA GLU A 39 -12.08 0.49 -15.55
C GLU A 39 -11.01 -0.48 -16.10
N VAL A 40 -10.23 -1.11 -15.22
CA VAL A 40 -9.31 -2.21 -15.60
C VAL A 40 -10.06 -3.44 -16.11
N LYS A 41 -11.18 -3.84 -15.49
CA LYS A 41 -12.00 -4.97 -15.98
C LYS A 41 -12.58 -4.72 -17.37
N ARG A 42 -12.88 -3.47 -17.70
CA ARG A 42 -13.36 -3.03 -19.03
C ARG A 42 -12.25 -2.98 -20.08
N GLY A 43 -11.01 -3.30 -19.71
CA GLY A 43 -9.86 -3.33 -20.62
C GLY A 43 -9.17 -1.97 -20.78
N ASN A 44 -9.44 -0.99 -19.91
CA ASN A 44 -8.74 0.27 -19.95
C ASN A 44 -7.31 0.12 -19.40
N VAL A 45 -6.35 0.05 -20.32
CA VAL A 45 -4.93 -0.08 -20.00
C VAL A 45 -4.40 1.14 -19.25
N ALA A 46 -4.90 2.35 -19.54
CA ALA A 46 -4.45 3.58 -18.87
C ALA A 46 -4.80 3.56 -17.37
N ALA A 47 -5.99 3.08 -17.01
CA ALA A 47 -6.37 2.87 -15.61
C ALA A 47 -5.46 1.86 -14.91
N GLY A 48 -5.07 0.78 -15.60
CA GLY A 48 -4.13 -0.22 -15.08
C GLY A 48 -2.72 0.33 -14.84
N ILE A 49 -2.21 1.16 -15.75
CA ILE A 49 -0.92 1.83 -15.59
C ILE A 49 -0.95 2.80 -14.42
N LEU A 50 -2.01 3.60 -14.31
CA LEU A 50 -2.16 4.59 -13.24
C LEU A 50 -2.20 3.92 -11.86
N ILE A 51 -3.05 2.90 -11.68
CA ILE A 51 -3.15 2.20 -10.38
C ILE A 51 -1.83 1.51 -10.02
N SER A 52 -1.10 0.99 -11.00
CA SER A 52 0.24 0.42 -10.78
C SER A 52 1.23 1.47 -10.29
N ALA A 53 1.24 2.66 -10.90
CA ALA A 53 2.11 3.77 -10.48
C ALA A 53 1.80 4.22 -9.05
N ILE A 54 0.52 4.29 -8.69
CA ILE A 54 0.07 4.66 -7.33
C ILE A 54 0.51 3.63 -6.30
N ILE A 55 0.34 2.34 -6.60
CA ILE A 55 0.79 1.23 -5.73
C ILE A 55 2.30 1.30 -5.51
N ILE A 56 3.08 1.55 -6.56
CA ILE A 56 4.54 1.67 -6.47
C ILE A 56 4.93 2.91 -5.63
N ALA A 57 4.28 4.04 -5.84
CA ALA A 57 4.53 5.26 -5.06
C ALA A 57 4.21 5.08 -3.57
N LEU A 58 3.06 4.46 -3.25
CA LEU A 58 2.68 4.10 -1.89
C LEU A 58 3.68 3.14 -1.25
N ALA A 59 4.15 2.14 -2.00
CA ALA A 59 5.18 1.21 -1.53
C ALA A 59 6.45 1.95 -1.15
N ALA A 60 6.95 2.84 -2.01
CA ALA A 60 8.14 3.61 -1.74
C ALA A 60 7.99 4.45 -0.46
N ILE A 61 6.86 5.16 -0.31
CA ILE A 61 6.58 5.97 0.89
C ILE A 61 6.58 5.11 2.16
N VAL A 62 5.85 3.99 2.16
CA VAL A 62 5.75 3.11 3.34
C VAL A 62 7.11 2.52 3.67
N ILE A 63 7.87 2.07 2.69
CA ILE A 63 9.23 1.55 2.90
C ILE A 63 10.12 2.62 3.54
N THR A 64 10.08 3.86 3.03
CA THR A 64 10.86 4.95 3.62
C THR A 64 10.51 5.18 5.09
N VAL A 65 9.22 5.14 5.46
CA VAL A 65 8.77 5.29 6.85
C VAL A 65 9.22 4.12 7.74
N LEU A 66 9.26 2.90 7.21
CA LEU A 66 9.67 1.72 7.99
C LEU A 66 11.17 1.59 8.18
N VAL A 67 11.96 2.22 7.30
CA VAL A 67 13.43 2.15 7.31
C VAL A 67 14.07 3.32 8.07
N THR A 68 13.32 4.39 8.31
CA THR A 68 13.76 5.57 9.09
C THR A 68 13.56 5.34 10.58
#